data_AF-A0A832MR44-F1
#
_entry.id   AF-A0A832MR44-F1
#
_cell.length_a   1.000
_cell.length_b   1.000
_cell.length_c   1.000
_cell.angle_alpha   90.00
_cell.angle_beta   90.00
_cell.angle_gamma   90.00
#
_symmetry.space_group_name_H-M   'P 1'
#
loop_
_entity.id
_entity.type
_entity.pdbx_description
1 polymer ?
#
loop_
_entity_poly.entity_id
_entity_poly.type
_entity_poly.pdbx_seq_one_letter_code
_entity_poly.pdbx_strand_id
1 'polypeptide(L)'
;MSEEITNLSEVTQTSSAQQPKGKIILVFGVVVALVLGVLTGFYLAGKSKTSTLTQAGVVSQEKIVKGSEFGSNDLAKFKDTAIGTLEKNGLDGEGTHRLIREGGPSQTVYLTSSVLDLDQFVGRKIQVWGETFQAQKAGWFMDVGRIKVME
;
A
#
# COMPACT_ATOMS: atom_id res chain seq x y z
N MET A 1 24.12 90.97 -23.92
CA MET A 1 22.96 90.82 -24.83
C MET A 1 23.25 89.55 -25.61
N SER A 2 22.66 88.43 -25.19
CA SER A 2 21.51 87.80 -25.88
C SER A 2 22.04 86.99 -27.09
N GLU A 3 21.91 85.67 -27.24
CA GLU A 3 20.88 84.76 -26.76
C GLU A 3 21.39 83.32 -26.60
N GLU A 4 20.67 82.63 -25.73
CA GLU A 4 20.58 81.21 -25.48
C GLU A 4 19.76 80.52 -26.59
N ILE A 5 20.25 79.41 -27.15
CA ILE A 5 19.44 78.28 -27.64
C ILE A 5 20.36 77.05 -27.77
N THR A 6 20.36 76.12 -26.82
CA THR A 6 19.47 74.97 -26.60
C THR A 6 20.05 73.67 -27.15
N ASN A 7 20.47 72.85 -26.18
CA ASN A 7 20.91 71.46 -26.21
C ASN A 7 20.29 70.56 -27.28
N LEU A 8 21.16 69.95 -28.09
CA LEU A 8 20.96 68.64 -28.69
C LEU A 8 21.36 67.58 -27.66
N SER A 9 20.39 66.92 -27.04
CA SER A 9 20.56 65.65 -26.35
C SER A 9 19.34 64.78 -26.60
N GLU A 10 19.26 64.28 -27.82
CA GLU A 10 18.65 62.99 -28.08
C GLU A 10 19.50 61.93 -27.37
N VAL A 11 18.89 61.11 -26.51
CA VAL A 11 19.16 59.67 -26.34
C VAL A 11 18.44 59.15 -25.08
N THR A 12 17.53 58.23 -25.37
CA THR A 12 16.96 57.18 -24.52
C THR A 12 15.98 57.59 -23.43
N GLN A 13 14.73 57.67 -23.87
CA GLN A 13 13.54 57.42 -23.08
C GLN A 13 13.72 56.14 -22.25
N THR A 14 13.68 56.28 -20.94
CA THR A 14 13.46 55.18 -20.00
C THR A 14 12.10 54.57 -20.32
N SER A 15 12.10 53.43 -21.00
CA SER A 15 10.90 52.65 -21.27
C SER A 15 10.36 52.10 -19.95
N SER A 16 9.44 52.82 -19.33
CA SER A 16 8.54 52.26 -18.31
C SER A 16 7.57 51.32 -19.03
N ALA A 17 8.03 50.12 -19.33
CA ALA A 17 7.17 49.04 -19.80
C ALA A 17 6.13 48.75 -18.71
N GLN A 18 4.94 49.35 -18.84
CA GLN A 18 3.73 48.93 -18.16
C GLN A 18 3.52 47.46 -18.48
N GLN A 19 3.99 46.58 -17.59
CA GLN A 19 3.67 45.18 -17.65
C GLN A 19 2.16 45.03 -17.46
N PRO A 20 1.44 44.41 -18.41
CA PRO A 20 0.00 44.21 -18.25
C PRO A 20 -0.18 43.29 -17.04
N LYS A 21 -0.80 43.83 -15.98
CA LYS A 21 -1.00 43.14 -14.68
C LYS A 21 -1.61 41.73 -14.84
N GLY A 22 -2.36 41.48 -15.91
CA GLY A 22 -2.90 40.16 -16.26
C GLY A 22 -1.85 39.09 -16.66
N LYS A 23 -0.75 39.47 -17.33
CA LYS A 23 0.31 38.51 -17.69
C LYS A 23 1.13 38.08 -16.47
N ILE A 24 1.35 38.99 -15.52
CA ILE A 24 2.05 38.67 -14.27
C ILE A 24 1.22 37.73 -13.39
N ILE A 25 -0.10 37.95 -13.30
CA ILE A 25 -1.01 37.05 -12.58
C ILE A 25 -1.05 35.66 -13.22
N LEU A 26 -1.04 35.58 -14.55
CA LEU A 26 -1.04 34.30 -15.26
C LEU A 26 0.28 33.54 -15.06
N VAL A 27 1.42 34.21 -15.17
CA VAL A 27 2.75 33.61 -14.92
C VAL A 27 2.87 33.16 -13.46
N PHE A 28 2.41 33.97 -12.50
CA PHE A 28 2.41 33.60 -11.09
C PHE A 28 1.49 32.39 -10.82
N GLY A 29 0.30 32.35 -11.44
CA GLY A 29 -0.61 31.21 -11.35
C GLY A 29 0.00 29.90 -11.86
N VAL A 30 0.73 29.95 -12.98
CA VAL A 30 1.46 28.79 -13.52
C VAL A 30 2.56 28.33 -12.58
N VAL A 31 3.35 29.25 -12.03
CA VAL A 31 4.41 28.91 -11.07
C VAL A 31 3.85 28.27 -9.80
N VAL A 32 2.76 28.82 -9.25
CA VAL A 32 2.08 28.25 -8.08
C VAL A 32 1.53 26.85 -8.40
N ALA A 33 0.91 26.66 -9.56
CA ALA A 33 0.40 25.36 -9.98
C ALA A 33 1.52 24.31 -10.13
N LEU A 34 2.69 24.70 -10.65
CA LEU A 34 3.86 23.82 -10.74
C LEU A 34 4.41 23.45 -9.36
N VAL A 35 4.55 24.42 -8.46
CA VAL A 35 5.03 24.18 -7.09
C VAL A 35 4.08 23.27 -6.31
N LEU A 36 2.77 23.53 -6.39
CA LEU A 36 1.75 22.68 -5.79
C LEU A 36 1.76 21.29 -6.41
N GLY A 37 1.88 21.17 -7.74
CA GLY A 37 1.97 19.89 -8.43
C GLY A 37 3.18 19.06 -8.00
N VAL A 38 4.36 19.68 -7.86
CA VAL A 38 5.59 18.99 -7.38
C VAL A 38 5.45 18.60 -5.91
N LEU A 39 4.93 19.48 -5.05
CA LEU A 39 4.71 19.17 -3.63
C LEU A 39 3.69 18.05 -3.44
N THR A 40 2.57 18.09 -4.15
CA THR A 40 1.56 17.03 -4.13
C THR A 40 2.13 15.74 -4.70
N GLY A 41 2.85 15.80 -5.82
CA GLY A 41 3.52 14.64 -6.42
C GLY A 41 4.53 13.99 -5.46
N PHE A 42 5.35 14.79 -4.77
CA PHE A 42 6.34 14.31 -3.81
C PHE A 42 5.70 13.76 -2.53
N TYR A 43 4.68 14.44 -2.00
CA TYR A 43 3.96 13.99 -0.81
C TYR A 43 3.18 12.68 -1.07
N LEU A 44 2.63 12.53 -2.28
CA LEU A 44 1.93 11.31 -2.68
C LEU A 44 2.90 10.16 -3.02
N ALA A 45 4.05 10.46 -3.63
CA ALA A 45 5.10 9.48 -3.91
C ALA A 45 5.70 8.87 -2.63
N GLY A 46 5.81 9.64 -1.55
CA GLY A 46 6.28 9.13 -0.25
C GLY A 46 5.28 8.27 0.52
N LYS A 47 4.02 8.16 0.05
CA LYS A 47 2.91 7.52 0.78
C LYS A 47 2.37 6.28 0.08
N SER A 48 3.17 5.61 -0.74
CA SER A 48 2.90 4.23 -1.13
C SER A 48 3.13 3.32 0.07
N LYS A 49 2.12 3.20 0.95
CA LYS A 49 1.92 1.96 1.73
C LYS A 49 1.53 0.85 0.75
N THR A 50 2.48 0.47 -0.10
CA THR A 50 2.40 -0.76 -0.84
C THR A 50 2.71 -1.84 0.19
N SER A 51 1.67 -2.34 0.88
CA SER A 51 1.69 -3.74 1.30
C SER A 51 1.95 -4.51 0.01
N THR A 52 3.22 -4.82 -0.24
CA THR A 52 3.65 -5.48 -1.46
C THR A 52 3.12 -6.88 -1.31
N LEU A 53 1.92 -7.13 -1.86
CA LEU A 53 1.34 -8.45 -1.84
C LEU A 53 2.28 -9.32 -2.67
N THR A 54 3.07 -10.13 -1.99
CA THR A 54 4.05 -10.95 -2.70
C THR A 54 3.30 -12.16 -3.26
N GLN A 55 3.65 -12.50 -4.49
CA GLN A 55 2.94 -13.44 -5.37
C GLN A 55 2.63 -14.79 -4.70
N ALA A 56 1.49 -15.36 -5.08
CA ALA A 56 1.05 -16.71 -4.71
C ALA A 56 2.14 -17.77 -4.95
N GLY A 57 2.19 -18.79 -4.08
CA GLY A 57 3.18 -19.88 -4.13
C GLY A 57 4.28 -19.79 -3.05
N VAL A 58 5.49 -20.25 -3.41
CA VAL A 58 6.67 -20.29 -2.53
C VAL A 58 7.35 -18.91 -2.50
N VAL A 59 7.40 -18.31 -1.32
CA VAL A 59 7.97 -16.98 -1.06
C VAL A 59 9.41 -17.10 -0.55
N SER A 60 10.32 -16.25 -1.02
CA SER A 60 11.68 -16.13 -0.48
C SER A 60 11.65 -15.72 1.01
N GLN A 61 12.36 -16.44 1.88
CA GLN A 61 12.34 -16.18 3.33
C GLN A 61 12.75 -14.75 3.71
N GLU A 62 13.62 -14.11 2.92
CA GLU A 62 14.05 -12.72 3.13
C GLU A 62 12.89 -11.70 3.07
N LYS A 63 11.79 -12.05 2.37
CA LYS A 63 10.62 -11.17 2.21
C LYS A 63 9.56 -11.36 3.29
N ILE A 64 9.69 -12.42 4.09
CA ILE A 64 8.76 -12.75 5.18
C ILE A 64 9.14 -11.90 6.40
N VAL A 65 8.81 -10.61 6.31
CA VAL A 65 8.94 -9.64 7.40
C VAL A 65 7.59 -9.36 8.03
N LYS A 66 7.62 -8.88 9.27
CA LYS A 66 6.42 -8.43 9.98
C LYS A 66 5.68 -7.37 9.16
N GLY A 67 4.38 -7.58 8.97
CA GLY A 67 3.51 -6.70 8.19
C GLY A 67 3.41 -7.07 6.72
N SER A 68 4.21 -8.02 6.21
CA SER A 68 4.09 -8.51 4.84
C SER A 68 2.78 -9.27 4.64
N GLU A 69 2.18 -9.06 3.47
CA GLU A 69 0.96 -9.73 3.02
C GLU A 69 1.27 -10.60 1.80
N PHE A 70 0.69 -11.79 1.76
CA PHE A 70 0.92 -12.81 0.74
C PHE A 70 -0.39 -13.43 0.29
N GLY A 71 -0.47 -13.84 -0.99
CA GLY A 71 -1.60 -14.59 -1.53
C GLY A 71 -2.45 -13.81 -2.54
N SER A 72 -3.77 -13.99 -2.50
CA SER A 72 -4.72 -13.41 -3.46
C SER A 72 -5.24 -12.04 -3.04
N ASN A 73 -5.63 -11.23 -4.02
CA ASN A 73 -6.35 -9.96 -3.84
C ASN A 73 -7.88 -10.14 -3.83
N ASP A 74 -8.38 -11.36 -4.02
CA ASP A 74 -9.82 -11.64 -4.10
C ASP A 74 -10.47 -11.69 -2.71
N LEU A 75 -10.67 -10.50 -2.12
CA LEU A 75 -11.32 -10.33 -0.82
C LEU A 75 -12.80 -10.75 -0.83
N ALA A 76 -13.43 -10.84 -2.01
CA ALA A 76 -14.83 -11.24 -2.12
C ALA A 76 -15.01 -12.74 -1.88
N LYS A 77 -14.05 -13.56 -2.33
CA LYS A 77 -14.02 -15.00 -2.02
C LYS A 77 -13.54 -15.27 -0.60
N PHE A 78 -12.47 -14.61 -0.19
CA PHE A 78 -11.85 -14.84 1.12
C PHE A 78 -12.34 -13.85 2.18
N LYS A 79 -13.65 -13.95 2.49
CA LYS A 79 -14.36 -13.01 3.37
C LYS A 79 -14.13 -13.25 4.87
N ASP A 80 -13.78 -14.48 5.25
CA ASP A 80 -13.61 -14.85 6.65
C ASP A 80 -12.17 -14.58 7.09
N THR A 81 -12.00 -14.22 8.36
CA THR A 81 -10.68 -13.90 8.91
C THR A 81 -10.44 -14.59 10.24
N ALA A 82 -9.21 -15.04 10.45
CA ALA A 82 -8.76 -15.55 11.73
C ALA A 82 -7.33 -15.09 12.03
N ILE A 83 -6.99 -15.02 13.32
CA ILE A 83 -5.66 -14.64 13.79
C ILE A 83 -5.21 -15.67 14.80
N GLY A 84 -3.96 -16.14 14.67
CA GLY A 84 -3.35 -17.07 15.61
C GLY A 84 -1.96 -17.52 15.18
N THR A 85 -1.44 -18.51 15.87
CA THR A 85 -0.14 -19.11 15.56
C THR A 85 -0.35 -20.28 14.61
N LEU A 86 0.34 -20.27 13.47
CA LEU A 86 0.22 -21.34 12.49
C LEU A 86 1.04 -22.55 12.93
N GLU A 87 0.41 -23.70 12.99
CA GLU A 87 1.08 -24.99 13.19
C GLU A 87 0.87 -25.89 11.99
N LYS A 88 1.90 -26.68 11.70
CA LYS A 88 1.78 -27.83 10.81
C LYS A 88 0.90 -28.87 11.51
N ASN A 89 0.09 -29.59 10.73
CA ASN A 89 -0.89 -30.63 11.10
C ASN A 89 -2.36 -30.17 11.00
N GLY A 90 -3.17 -31.01 10.34
CA GLY A 90 -4.63 -30.93 10.33
C GLY A 90 -5.29 -31.77 11.43
N LEU A 91 -6.58 -32.07 11.28
CA LEU A 91 -7.37 -32.93 12.16
C LEU A 91 -7.77 -34.23 11.45
N ASP A 92 -7.19 -35.37 11.84
CA ASP A 92 -7.57 -36.69 11.34
C ASP A 92 -7.75 -36.79 9.81
N GLY A 93 -6.84 -36.15 9.07
CA GLY A 93 -6.85 -36.09 7.60
C GLY A 93 -7.61 -34.90 6.99
N GLU A 94 -8.25 -34.05 7.80
CA GLU A 94 -8.86 -32.80 7.36
C GLU A 94 -7.92 -31.60 7.56
N GLY A 95 -7.68 -30.87 6.48
CA GLY A 95 -6.72 -29.76 6.47
C GLY A 95 -5.27 -30.21 6.53
N THR A 96 -4.38 -29.29 6.19
CA THR A 96 -2.93 -29.50 6.21
C THR A 96 -2.28 -28.82 7.41
N HIS A 97 -2.91 -27.76 7.91
CA HIS A 97 -2.42 -26.90 8.97
C HIS A 97 -3.52 -26.56 9.97
N ARG A 98 -3.15 -25.95 11.08
CA ARG A 98 -4.08 -25.40 12.05
C ARG A 98 -3.60 -24.07 12.60
N LEU A 99 -4.55 -23.22 12.94
CA LEU A 99 -4.31 -21.92 13.55
C LEU A 99 -4.70 -21.99 15.02
N ILE A 100 -3.69 -21.97 15.89
CA ILE A 100 -3.87 -22.00 17.34
C ILE A 100 -4.26 -20.60 17.82
N ARG A 101 -5.39 -20.54 18.52
CA ARG A 101 -5.98 -19.31 19.08
C ARG A 101 -5.98 -19.40 20.59
N GLU A 102 -5.94 -18.26 21.27
CA GLU A 102 -5.92 -18.13 22.74
C GLU A 102 -7.10 -18.87 23.43
N GLY A 103 -8.19 -19.14 22.71
CA GLY A 103 -9.36 -19.87 23.21
C GLY A 103 -9.21 -21.40 23.27
N GLY A 104 -8.03 -21.95 22.96
CA GLY A 104 -7.74 -23.38 23.05
C GLY A 104 -8.31 -24.23 21.90
N PRO A 105 -8.42 -25.56 22.08
CA PRO A 105 -8.79 -26.50 21.01
C PRO A 105 -10.16 -26.23 20.37
N SER A 106 -11.12 -25.71 21.14
CA SER A 106 -12.47 -25.38 20.66
C SER A 106 -12.50 -24.17 19.71
N GLN A 107 -11.45 -23.36 19.71
CA GLN A 107 -11.30 -22.17 18.87
C GLN A 107 -10.23 -22.34 17.79
N THR A 108 -9.66 -23.55 17.67
CA THR A 108 -8.65 -23.86 16.66
C THR A 108 -9.28 -23.94 15.28
N VAL A 109 -8.67 -23.26 14.31
CA VAL A 109 -9.13 -23.28 12.92
C VAL A 109 -8.26 -24.22 12.13
N TYR A 110 -8.87 -25.20 11.45
CA TYR A 110 -8.14 -26.09 10.55
C TYR A 110 -8.10 -25.48 9.16
N LEU A 111 -6.93 -25.50 8.55
CA LEU A 111 -6.63 -24.76 7.36
C LEU A 111 -6.20 -25.68 6.23
N THR A 112 -6.67 -25.36 5.03
CA THR A 112 -6.03 -25.73 3.79
C THR A 112 -5.65 -24.45 3.05
N SER A 113 -4.75 -24.51 2.08
CA SER A 113 -4.52 -23.38 1.20
C SER A 113 -4.51 -23.82 -0.26
N SER A 114 -5.29 -23.09 -1.05
CA SER A 114 -5.31 -23.20 -2.51
C SER A 114 -4.33 -22.26 -3.22
N VAL A 115 -3.70 -21.32 -2.50
CA VAL A 115 -2.98 -20.18 -3.11
C VAL A 115 -1.51 -20.10 -2.69
N LEU A 116 -1.19 -20.44 -1.46
CA LEU A 116 0.15 -20.24 -0.90
C LEU A 116 0.62 -21.45 -0.10
N ASP A 117 1.94 -21.59 -0.01
CA ASP A 117 2.52 -22.65 0.81
C ASP A 117 2.53 -22.22 2.28
N LEU A 118 1.64 -22.84 3.06
CA LEU A 118 1.51 -22.57 4.50
C LEU A 118 2.71 -23.04 5.31
N ASP A 119 3.50 -24.00 4.81
CA ASP A 119 4.66 -24.53 5.53
C ASP A 119 5.71 -23.43 5.81
N GLN A 120 5.78 -22.41 4.93
CA GLN A 120 6.71 -21.30 5.05
C GLN A 120 6.42 -20.36 6.23
N PHE A 121 5.20 -20.44 6.78
CA PHE A 121 4.70 -19.56 7.83
C PHE A 121 4.47 -20.30 9.16
N VAL A 122 4.82 -21.59 9.23
CA VAL A 122 4.69 -22.40 10.45
C VAL A 122 5.52 -21.78 11.59
N GLY A 123 4.93 -21.74 12.78
CA GLY A 123 5.52 -21.14 13.98
C GLY A 123 5.34 -19.63 14.08
N ARG A 124 4.79 -18.97 13.05
CA ARG A 124 4.56 -17.51 13.05
C ARG A 124 3.14 -17.18 13.49
N LYS A 125 2.99 -15.98 14.05
CA LYS A 125 1.67 -15.42 14.32
C LYS A 125 1.19 -14.72 13.06
N ILE A 126 0.10 -15.20 12.49
CA ILE A 126 -0.42 -14.69 11.22
C ILE A 126 -1.90 -14.36 11.33
N GLN A 127 -2.32 -13.38 10.53
CA GLN A 127 -3.71 -13.17 10.18
C GLN A 127 -3.97 -13.84 8.83
N VAL A 128 -5.02 -14.65 8.76
CA VAL A 128 -5.43 -15.35 7.55
C VAL A 128 -6.76 -14.80 7.06
N TRP A 129 -6.93 -14.75 5.75
CA TRP A 129 -8.20 -14.52 5.08
C TRP A 129 -8.53 -15.75 4.25
N GLY A 130 -9.75 -16.24 4.41
CA GLY A 130 -10.18 -17.47 3.79
C GLY A 130 -11.69 -17.55 3.59
N GLU A 131 -12.10 -18.70 3.08
CA GLU A 131 -13.51 -19.10 3.00
C GLU A 131 -13.73 -20.29 3.94
N THR A 132 -14.68 -20.14 4.87
CA THR A 132 -15.04 -21.20 5.82
C THR A 132 -15.94 -22.22 5.14
N PHE A 133 -15.60 -23.50 5.32
CA PHE A 133 -16.37 -24.63 4.82
C PHE A 133 -16.86 -25.52 5.96
N GLN A 134 -17.92 -26.26 5.68
CA GLN A 134 -18.36 -27.37 6.52
C GLN A 134 -17.34 -28.50 6.42
N ALA A 135 -16.79 -28.94 7.55
CA ALA A 135 -15.92 -30.10 7.65
C ALA A 135 -16.67 -31.28 8.30
N GLN A 136 -16.17 -32.49 8.12
CA GLN A 136 -16.75 -33.68 8.74
C GLN A 136 -16.33 -33.82 10.21
N LYS A 137 -15.12 -33.37 10.56
CA LYS A 137 -14.52 -33.52 11.90
C LYS A 137 -14.13 -32.17 12.51
N ALA A 138 -13.54 -31.28 11.71
CA ALA A 138 -13.15 -29.96 12.17
C ALA A 138 -14.38 -29.08 12.43
N GLY A 139 -14.49 -28.55 13.66
CA GLY A 139 -15.55 -27.60 14.01
C GLY A 139 -15.42 -26.26 13.26
N TRP A 140 -14.21 -25.91 12.84
CA TRP A 140 -13.94 -24.77 11.96
C TRP A 140 -12.87 -25.16 10.95
N PHE A 141 -13.27 -25.24 9.68
CA PHE A 141 -12.39 -25.52 8.56
C PHE A 141 -12.43 -24.38 7.54
N MET A 142 -11.27 -23.97 7.03
CA MET A 142 -11.15 -22.79 6.15
C MET A 142 -10.09 -22.99 5.07
N ASP A 143 -10.41 -22.59 3.84
CA ASP A 143 -9.42 -22.46 2.76
C ASP A 143 -8.82 -21.05 2.75
N VAL A 144 -7.50 -20.98 2.88
CA VAL A 144 -6.75 -19.74 3.01
C VAL A 144 -6.29 -19.26 1.65
N GLY A 145 -6.75 -18.07 1.27
CA GLY A 145 -6.35 -17.39 0.04
C GLY A 145 -5.33 -16.29 0.26
N ARG A 146 -5.25 -15.72 1.46
CA ARG A 146 -4.33 -14.63 1.80
C ARG A 146 -3.89 -14.72 3.25
N ILE A 147 -2.66 -14.30 3.51
CA ILE A 147 -2.12 -14.18 4.87
C ILE A 147 -1.38 -12.87 5.09
N LYS A 148 -1.22 -12.51 6.35
CA LYS A 148 -0.41 -11.39 6.82
C LYS A 148 0.41 -11.82 8.01
N VAL A 149 1.72 -11.60 7.94
CA VAL A 149 2.63 -11.92 9.03
C VAL A 149 2.51 -10.85 10.11
N MET A 150 2.15 -11.24 11.33
CA MET A 150 2.05 -10.33 12.47
C MET A 150 3.31 -10.38 13.33
N GLU A 151 3.89 -11.57 13.50
CA GLU A 151 5.13 -11.83 14.26
C GLU A 151 5.96 -12.93 13.59
#